data_AF-A0AAU9TKK9-F1
#
_entry.id   AF-A0AAU9TKK9-F1
#
_cell.length_a   1.000
_cell.length_b   1.000
_cell.length_c   1.000
_cell.angle_alpha   90.00
_cell.angle_beta   90.00
_cell.angle_gamma   90.00
#
_symmetry.space_group_name_H-M   'P 1'
#
loop_
_entity.id
_entity.type
_entity.pdbx_description
1 polymer ?
#
loop_
_entity_poly.entity_id
_entity_poly.type
_entity_poly.pdbx_seq_one_letter_code
_entity_poly.pdbx_strand_id
1 'polypeptide(L)'
;MEAEIIAEGFRNSIDMYNFIYGRVIADGDSSTYSKILEERPYRGITVEKIECRNHILRNMCNKLVAVSKDTKYPLSMRKMLTTRRILAIRKVICLAVKKHKNDSAELGVRINNLYADVSNSYNHGFGYHDNCLDHYCSSEKTSDDLVPKVRNSTYWSKIQHILGIIATHSRSLINDFDSNAVEQFNSIIAKFVSGKRTNLIQRRTYQSRCAAAVVVYNTKRPLYSIQKSLLGNTKKKKIQAKFQKFEETIFQKNTDIDCNRR
;
A
#
# COMPACT_ATOMS: atom_id res chain seq x y z
N MET A 1 -1.43 21.14 2.84
CA MET A 1 -2.27 20.59 3.92
C MET A 1 -1.90 19.16 4.27
N GLU A 2 -2.16 18.13 3.45
CA GLU A 2 -1.82 16.73 3.85
C GLU A 2 -0.31 16.47 3.96
N ALA A 3 0.45 16.86 2.92
CA ALA A 3 1.91 16.75 2.94
C ALA A 3 2.56 17.51 4.12
N GLU A 4 2.00 18.65 4.51
CA GLU A 4 2.47 19.45 5.66
C GLU A 4 2.21 18.74 6.98
N ILE A 5 1.00 18.19 7.16
CA ILE A 5 0.63 17.44 8.38
C ILE A 5 1.54 16.21 8.53
N ILE A 6 1.80 15.50 7.43
CA ILE A 6 2.70 14.34 7.45
C ILE A 6 4.12 14.79 7.79
N ALA A 7 4.64 15.82 7.13
CA ALA A 7 5.98 16.34 7.42
C ALA A 7 6.14 16.84 8.86
N GLU A 8 5.13 17.49 9.41
CA GLU A 8 5.07 17.89 10.82
C GLU A 8 5.10 16.66 11.75
N GLY A 9 4.36 15.60 11.42
CA GLY A 9 4.40 14.34 12.15
C GLY A 9 5.79 13.69 12.17
N PHE A 10 6.54 13.76 11.06
CA PHE A 10 7.94 13.32 11.03
C PHE A 10 8.83 14.20 11.90
N ARG A 11 8.69 15.52 11.82
CA ARG A 11 9.49 16.49 12.58
C ARG A 11 9.33 16.30 14.09
N ASN A 12 8.09 16.15 14.56
CA ASN A 12 7.77 16.09 15.99
C ASN A 12 7.83 14.67 16.57
N SER A 13 8.12 13.65 15.74
CA SER A 13 8.08 12.24 16.15
C SER A 13 9.02 11.88 17.31
N ILE A 14 10.19 12.52 17.39
CA ILE A 14 11.14 12.32 18.49
C ILE A 14 10.59 12.93 19.78
N ASP A 15 10.12 14.17 19.73
CA ASP A 15 9.63 14.87 20.92
C ASP A 15 8.33 14.24 21.45
N MET A 16 7.44 13.82 20.56
CA MET A 16 6.12 13.28 20.93
C MET A 16 6.17 11.80 21.32
N TYR A 17 7.02 11.00 20.66
CA TYR A 17 6.98 9.54 20.76
C TYR A 17 8.35 8.89 20.96
N ASN A 18 9.43 9.67 20.98
CA ASN A 18 10.81 9.19 21.04
C ASN A 18 11.12 8.13 19.96
N PHE A 19 10.59 8.33 18.75
CA PHE A 19 10.77 7.44 17.60
C PHE A 19 11.35 8.15 16.37
N ILE A 20 12.03 7.37 15.53
CA ILE A 20 12.52 7.79 14.21
C ILE A 20 11.79 6.98 13.14
N TYR A 21 11.12 7.67 12.21
CA TYR A 21 10.47 7.03 11.07
C TYR A 21 11.45 6.89 9.91
N GLY A 22 12.19 5.78 9.87
CA GLY A 22 13.19 5.55 8.82
C GLY A 22 12.61 5.26 7.42
N ARG A 23 11.32 4.91 7.32
CA ARG A 23 10.66 4.51 6.07
C ARG A 23 9.27 5.13 5.96
N VAL A 24 8.90 5.53 4.74
CA VAL A 24 7.53 5.98 4.40
C VAL A 24 6.95 5.12 3.29
N ILE A 25 5.70 4.66 3.46
CA ILE A 25 4.97 3.95 2.42
C ILE A 25 4.18 4.97 1.62
N ALA A 26 4.50 5.10 0.33
CA ALA A 26 3.86 6.05 -0.58
C ALA A 26 2.95 5.33 -1.57
N ASP A 27 1.88 5.98 -2.00
CA ASP A 27 0.93 5.51 -3.01
C ASP A 27 1.26 5.97 -4.44
N GLY A 28 2.24 6.86 -4.57
CA GLY A 28 2.65 7.48 -5.83
C GLY A 28 2.67 9.01 -5.78
N ASP A 29 2.12 9.62 -4.73
CA ASP A 29 2.16 11.08 -4.56
C ASP A 29 3.58 11.56 -4.23
N SER A 30 4.12 12.39 -5.14
CA SER A 30 5.51 12.85 -5.09
C SER A 30 5.72 14.02 -4.11
N SER A 31 4.69 14.82 -3.87
CA SER A 31 4.77 16.05 -3.06
C SER A 31 5.05 15.78 -1.58
N THR A 32 4.44 14.74 -1.00
CA THR A 32 4.62 14.38 0.42
C THR A 32 6.06 13.96 0.71
N TYR A 33 6.64 13.10 -0.13
CA TYR A 33 8.01 12.64 0.09
C TYR A 33 9.04 13.74 -0.13
N SER A 34 8.85 14.58 -1.15
CA SER A 34 9.71 15.75 -1.36
C SER A 34 9.72 16.66 -0.13
N LYS A 35 8.55 16.90 0.49
CA LYS A 35 8.46 17.70 1.70
C LYS A 35 9.22 17.07 2.88
N ILE A 36 9.12 15.76 3.07
CA ILE A 36 9.88 15.05 4.12
C ILE A 36 11.40 15.20 3.90
N LEU A 37 11.86 15.14 2.65
CA LEU A 37 13.27 15.32 2.31
C LEU A 37 13.76 16.76 2.51
N GLU A 38 12.93 17.76 2.21
CA GLU A 38 13.23 19.18 2.44
C GLU A 38 13.39 19.48 3.93
N GLU A 39 12.48 18.95 4.76
CA GLU A 39 12.44 19.24 6.19
C GLU A 39 13.56 18.54 6.98
N ARG A 40 14.17 17.47 6.42
CA ARG A 40 15.25 16.69 7.04
C ARG A 40 15.01 16.43 8.55
N PRO A 41 13.94 15.70 8.90
CA PRO A 41 13.47 15.57 10.28
C PRO A 41 14.49 14.92 11.23
N TYR A 42 15.47 14.17 10.70
CA TYR A 42 16.42 13.39 11.49
C TYR A 42 17.86 13.65 11.09
N ARG A 43 18.74 13.83 12.08
CA ARG A 43 20.18 13.99 11.83
C ARG A 43 20.82 12.66 11.46
N GLY A 44 21.48 12.61 10.31
CA GLY A 44 22.23 11.43 9.85
C GLY A 44 21.36 10.27 9.31
N ILE A 45 20.03 10.45 9.24
CA ILE A 45 19.11 9.45 8.72
C ILE A 45 18.25 10.09 7.63
N THR A 46 18.29 9.51 6.44
CA THR A 46 17.39 9.89 5.35
C THR A 46 16.21 8.92 5.31
N VAL A 47 14.99 9.46 5.30
CA VAL A 47 13.78 8.64 5.21
C VAL A 47 13.73 7.95 3.85
N GLU A 48 13.64 6.62 3.84
CA GLU A 48 13.51 5.85 2.61
C GLU A 48 12.04 5.82 2.14
N LYS A 49 11.81 6.07 0.85
CA LYS A 49 10.52 5.88 0.22
C LYS A 49 10.34 4.42 -0.20
N ILE A 50 9.25 3.80 0.23
CA ILE A 50 8.79 2.51 -0.26
C ILE A 50 7.45 2.71 -0.95
N GLU A 51 7.34 2.25 -2.19
CA GLU A 51 6.10 2.33 -2.94
C GLU A 51 5.12 1.22 -2.51
N CYS A 52 3.84 1.56 -2.40
CA CYS A 52 2.77 0.63 -2.05
C CYS A 52 2.57 -0.40 -3.17
N ARG A 53 2.68 -1.69 -2.82
CA ARG A 53 2.50 -2.80 -3.77
C ARG A 53 1.16 -2.73 -4.50
N ASN A 54 0.08 -2.45 -3.78
CA ASN A 54 -1.26 -2.42 -4.38
C ASN A 54 -1.39 -1.30 -5.42
N HIS A 55 -0.78 -0.13 -5.16
CA HIS A 55 -0.75 0.99 -6.10
C HIS A 55 0.08 0.68 -7.33
N ILE A 56 1.29 0.13 -7.18
CA ILE A 56 2.13 -0.30 -8.31
C ILE A 56 1.35 -1.28 -9.22
N LEU A 57 0.77 -2.33 -8.64
CA LEU A 57 0.06 -3.36 -9.40
C LEU A 57 -1.23 -2.83 -10.04
N ARG A 58 -1.96 -1.93 -9.37
CA ARG A 58 -3.16 -1.29 -9.92
C ARG A 58 -2.79 -0.38 -11.09
N ASN A 59 -1.75 0.44 -10.94
CA ASN A 59 -1.24 1.32 -11.99
C ASN A 59 -0.81 0.52 -13.22
N MET A 60 -0.07 -0.57 -13.04
CA MET A 60 0.29 -1.50 -14.10
C MET A 60 -0.94 -2.02 -14.84
N CYS A 61 -1.93 -2.57 -14.13
CA CYS A 61 -3.15 -3.09 -14.76
C CYS A 61 -3.88 -1.99 -15.54
N ASN A 62 -4.01 -0.78 -14.98
CA ASN A 62 -4.66 0.35 -15.65
C ASN A 62 -3.94 0.75 -16.93
N LYS A 63 -2.60 0.82 -16.91
CA LYS A 63 -1.78 1.13 -18.10
C LYS A 63 -1.93 0.06 -19.18
N LEU A 64 -1.96 -1.22 -18.81
CA LEU A 64 -2.18 -2.32 -19.75
C LEU A 64 -3.61 -2.28 -20.35
N VAL A 65 -4.62 -1.99 -19.53
CA VAL A 65 -6.00 -1.79 -20.02
C VAL A 65 -6.10 -0.57 -20.95
N ALA A 66 -5.35 0.50 -20.69
CA ALA A 66 -5.29 1.64 -21.59
C ALA A 66 -4.70 1.24 -22.96
N VAL A 67 -3.64 0.43 -22.96
CA VAL A 67 -3.03 -0.12 -24.19
C VAL A 67 -4.02 -1.02 -24.97
N SER A 68 -4.84 -1.83 -24.30
CA SER A 68 -5.86 -2.64 -24.99
C SER A 68 -7.01 -1.82 -25.58
N LYS A 69 -7.17 -0.56 -25.16
CA LYS A 69 -8.19 0.37 -25.68
C LYS A 69 -7.64 1.39 -26.67
N ASP A 70 -6.31 1.52 -26.79
CA ASP A 70 -5.66 2.53 -27.61
C ASP A 70 -5.90 2.31 -29.10
N THR A 71 -6.72 3.18 -29.70
CA THR A 71 -7.15 3.10 -31.10
C THR A 71 -6.03 3.32 -32.10
N LYS A 72 -4.83 3.75 -31.66
CA LYS A 72 -3.62 3.78 -32.49
C LYS A 72 -3.24 2.41 -33.02
N TYR A 73 -3.64 1.33 -32.34
CA TYR A 73 -3.32 -0.04 -32.72
C TYR A 73 -4.51 -0.75 -33.39
N PRO A 74 -4.24 -1.65 -34.36
CA PRO A 74 -5.25 -2.48 -35.00
C PRO A 74 -6.11 -3.24 -33.98
N LEU A 75 -7.39 -3.42 -34.31
CA LEU A 75 -8.34 -4.12 -33.43
C LEU A 75 -7.89 -5.56 -33.11
N SER A 76 -7.24 -6.23 -34.06
CA SER A 76 -6.67 -7.57 -33.88
C SER A 76 -5.69 -7.62 -32.71
N MET A 77 -4.76 -6.66 -32.63
CA MET A 77 -3.76 -6.57 -31.57
C MET A 77 -4.37 -6.17 -30.22
N ARG A 78 -5.31 -5.22 -30.22
CA ARG A 78 -6.02 -4.80 -29.01
C ARG A 78 -6.75 -5.95 -28.32
N LYS A 79 -7.35 -6.85 -29.10
CA LYS A 79 -8.03 -8.05 -28.59
C LYS A 79 -7.07 -9.11 -28.03
N MET A 80 -5.77 -9.03 -28.31
CA MET A 80 -4.79 -9.97 -27.76
C MET A 80 -4.54 -9.74 -26.27
N LEU A 81 -4.54 -8.49 -25.80
CA LEU A 81 -4.35 -8.14 -24.39
C LEU A 81 -5.68 -8.18 -23.63
N THR A 82 -6.13 -9.39 -23.33
CA THR A 82 -7.35 -9.63 -22.56
C THR A 82 -7.15 -9.40 -21.06
N THR A 83 -8.24 -9.15 -20.33
CA THR A 83 -8.22 -9.05 -18.86
C THR A 83 -7.59 -10.29 -18.22
N ARG A 84 -7.82 -11.48 -18.78
CA ARG A 84 -7.22 -12.74 -18.31
C ARG A 84 -5.69 -12.69 -18.37
N ARG A 85 -5.11 -12.19 -19.47
CA ARG A 85 -3.65 -12.08 -19.62
C ARG A 85 -3.06 -11.02 -18.69
N ILE A 86 -3.72 -9.87 -18.52
CA ILE A 86 -3.31 -8.83 -17.56
C ILE A 86 -3.28 -9.40 -16.13
N LEU A 87 -4.29 -10.19 -15.75
CA LEU A 87 -4.33 -10.83 -14.43
C LEU A 87 -3.29 -11.94 -14.29
N ALA A 88 -2.95 -12.65 -15.36
CA ALA A 88 -1.86 -13.62 -15.37
C ALA A 88 -0.51 -12.93 -15.10
N ILE A 89 -0.21 -11.82 -15.78
CA ILE A 89 0.97 -10.98 -15.53
C ILE A 89 1.03 -10.56 -14.05
N ARG A 90 -0.08 -10.02 -13.53
CA ARG A 90 -0.19 -9.64 -12.11
C ARG A 90 0.07 -10.82 -11.16
N LYS A 91 -0.44 -12.01 -11.49
CA LYS A 91 -0.25 -13.22 -10.68
C LYS A 91 1.22 -13.61 -10.62
N VAL A 92 1.94 -13.59 -11.74
CA VAL A 92 3.39 -13.85 -11.78
C VAL A 92 4.13 -12.94 -10.82
N ILE A 93 3.88 -11.63 -10.88
CA ILE A 93 4.54 -10.65 -10.01
C ILE A 93 4.23 -10.93 -8.53
N CYS A 94 2.96 -11.20 -8.18
CA CYS A 94 2.59 -11.51 -6.80
C CYS A 94 3.28 -12.78 -6.27
N LEU A 95 3.42 -13.82 -7.10
CA LEU A 95 4.09 -15.07 -6.72
C LEU A 95 5.61 -14.87 -6.61
N ALA A 96 6.22 -14.15 -7.53
CA ALA A 96 7.63 -13.79 -7.49
C ALA A 96 7.97 -12.98 -6.23
N VAL A 97 7.17 -11.97 -5.89
CA VAL A 97 7.34 -11.19 -4.64
C VAL A 97 7.28 -12.09 -3.42
N LYS A 98 6.29 -13.00 -3.34
CA LYS A 98 6.15 -13.91 -2.19
C LYS A 98 7.35 -14.85 -2.04
N LYS A 99 7.90 -15.37 -3.15
CA LYS A 99 9.08 -16.22 -3.14
C LYS A 99 10.31 -15.44 -2.68
N HIS A 100 10.62 -14.35 -3.38
CA HIS A 100 11.83 -13.57 -3.14
C HIS A 100 11.78 -12.81 -1.81
N LYS A 101 10.61 -12.60 -1.19
CA LYS A 101 10.49 -12.05 0.18
C LYS A 101 11.01 -13.02 1.25
N ASN A 102 10.80 -14.32 1.06
CA ASN A 102 11.17 -15.35 2.02
C ASN A 102 12.49 -16.05 1.67
N ASP A 103 13.13 -15.64 0.57
CA ASP A 103 14.41 -16.17 0.15
C ASP A 103 15.55 -15.74 1.10
N SER A 104 16.46 -16.67 1.37
CA SER A 104 17.64 -16.51 2.23
C SER A 104 18.82 -15.83 1.53
N ALA A 105 18.75 -15.66 0.21
CA ALA A 105 19.78 -14.97 -0.57
C ALA A 105 19.99 -13.51 -0.14
N GLU A 106 21.12 -12.93 -0.58
CA GLU A 106 21.43 -11.52 -0.36
C GLU A 106 20.35 -10.60 -0.98
N LEU A 107 20.04 -9.48 -0.31
CA LEU A 107 18.99 -8.55 -0.74
C LEU A 107 19.19 -8.07 -2.19
N GLY A 108 20.43 -7.76 -2.60
CA GLY A 108 20.73 -7.33 -3.97
C GLY A 108 20.39 -8.40 -5.01
N VAL A 109 20.75 -9.66 -4.72
CA VAL A 109 20.44 -10.81 -5.58
C VAL A 109 18.94 -11.03 -5.69
N ARG A 110 18.22 -10.95 -4.56
CA ARG A 110 16.75 -11.09 -4.54
C ARG A 110 16.04 -10.01 -5.33
N ILE A 111 16.51 -8.77 -5.26
CA ILE A 111 15.98 -7.65 -6.06
C ILE A 111 16.21 -7.89 -7.56
N ASN A 112 17.40 -8.35 -7.95
CA ASN A 112 17.73 -8.63 -9.34
C ASN A 112 16.92 -9.81 -9.89
N ASN A 113 16.73 -10.88 -9.10
CA ASN A 113 15.90 -12.01 -9.48
C ASN A 113 14.43 -11.60 -9.62
N LEU A 114 13.92 -10.76 -8.71
CA LEU A 114 12.57 -10.20 -8.83
C LEU A 114 12.44 -9.31 -10.07
N TYR A 115 13.46 -8.51 -10.38
CA TYR A 115 13.49 -7.68 -11.59
C TYR A 115 13.39 -8.53 -12.86
N ALA A 116 14.13 -9.64 -12.92
CA ALA A 116 14.08 -10.58 -14.03
C ALA A 116 12.70 -11.25 -14.16
N ASP A 117 12.10 -11.68 -13.04
CA ASP A 117 10.77 -12.29 -13.01
C ASP A 117 9.67 -11.31 -13.49
N VAL A 118 9.72 -10.06 -13.01
CA VAL A 118 8.79 -9.01 -13.46
C VAL A 118 8.98 -8.71 -14.94
N SER A 119 10.24 -8.62 -15.39
CA SER A 119 10.56 -8.41 -16.80
C SER A 119 10.07 -9.57 -17.67
N ASN A 120 10.11 -10.81 -17.19
CA ASN A 120 9.62 -11.96 -17.97
C ASN A 120 8.10 -12.14 -17.89
N SER A 121 7.41 -11.44 -16.98
CA SER A 121 5.98 -11.67 -16.74
C SER A 121 5.08 -11.38 -17.96
N TYR A 122 5.48 -10.48 -18.87
CA TYR A 122 4.74 -10.26 -20.13
C TYR A 122 4.81 -11.48 -21.06
N ASN A 123 5.95 -12.18 -21.13
CA ASN A 123 6.09 -13.38 -21.95
C ASN A 123 5.15 -14.47 -21.47
N HIS A 124 5.16 -14.72 -20.16
CA HIS A 124 4.23 -15.64 -19.51
C HIS A 124 2.77 -15.26 -19.79
N GLY A 125 2.43 -13.96 -19.67
CA GLY A 125 1.09 -13.47 -19.95
C GLY A 125 0.63 -13.69 -21.39
N PHE A 126 1.56 -13.74 -22.35
CA PHE A 126 1.29 -13.93 -23.78
C PHE A 126 1.41 -15.38 -24.26
N GLY A 127 1.79 -16.32 -23.37
CA GLY A 127 1.85 -17.75 -23.66
C GLY A 127 3.25 -18.27 -24.01
N TYR A 128 4.29 -17.43 -23.88
CA TYR A 128 5.68 -17.86 -24.06
C TYR A 128 6.27 -18.30 -22.72
N HIS A 129 6.60 -19.59 -22.62
CA HIS A 129 6.93 -20.23 -21.35
C HIS A 129 8.39 -20.69 -21.21
N ASP A 130 9.24 -20.56 -22.23
CA ASP A 130 10.61 -21.08 -22.21
C ASP A 130 11.47 -20.51 -21.07
N ASN A 131 11.28 -19.22 -20.76
CA ASN A 131 12.02 -18.53 -19.68
C ASN A 131 11.25 -18.49 -18.36
N CYS A 132 10.13 -19.23 -18.25
CA CYS A 132 9.34 -19.23 -17.03
C CYS A 132 9.99 -20.10 -15.95
N LEU A 133 9.83 -19.69 -14.70
CA LEU A 133 10.27 -20.45 -13.54
C LEU A 133 9.10 -21.18 -12.88
N ASP A 134 9.41 -22.32 -12.26
CA ASP A 134 8.42 -23.25 -11.68
C ASP A 134 7.53 -22.60 -10.61
N HIS A 135 8.01 -21.55 -9.93
CA HIS A 135 7.26 -20.92 -8.84
C HIS A 135 6.07 -20.07 -9.29
N TYR A 136 5.97 -19.73 -10.57
CA TYR A 136 4.80 -19.02 -11.11
C TYR A 136 4.20 -19.66 -12.36
N CYS A 137 4.90 -20.60 -12.99
CA CYS A 137 4.42 -21.29 -14.17
C CYS A 137 4.04 -22.72 -13.83
N SER A 138 2.76 -23.04 -13.98
CA SER A 138 2.31 -24.42 -14.01
C SER A 138 2.49 -24.91 -15.44
N SER A 139 3.37 -25.87 -15.66
CA SER A 139 3.73 -26.48 -16.95
C SER A 139 2.55 -27.10 -17.73
N GLU A 140 1.36 -27.16 -17.12
CA GLU A 140 0.11 -27.51 -17.78
C GLU A 140 -0.67 -26.25 -18.18
N LYS A 141 -0.52 -25.76 -19.42
CA LYS A 141 -1.55 -25.06 -20.23
C LYS A 141 -0.97 -24.58 -21.58
N THR A 142 -1.31 -25.17 -22.75
CA THR A 142 -2.52 -24.96 -23.58
C THR A 142 -2.98 -23.50 -23.76
N SER A 143 -2.06 -22.58 -24.06
CA SER A 143 -2.46 -21.32 -24.68
C SER A 143 -1.61 -21.02 -25.90
N ASP A 144 -2.23 -20.56 -26.99
CA ASP A 144 -1.53 -20.15 -28.19
C ASP A 144 -0.50 -19.08 -27.84
N ASP A 145 0.76 -19.33 -28.25
CA ASP A 145 1.81 -18.34 -28.17
C ASP A 145 1.49 -17.18 -29.11
N LEU A 146 1.22 -16.02 -28.52
CA LEU A 146 0.95 -14.79 -29.25
C LEU A 146 2.20 -13.92 -29.42
N VAL A 147 3.32 -14.26 -28.76
CA VAL A 147 4.55 -13.47 -28.83
C VAL A 147 5.04 -13.31 -30.27
N PRO A 148 5.10 -14.36 -31.12
CA PRO A 148 5.52 -14.21 -32.52
C PRO A 148 4.69 -13.20 -33.32
N LYS A 149 3.40 -13.05 -33.01
CA LYS A 149 2.49 -12.14 -33.71
C LYS A 149 2.70 -10.66 -33.33
N VAL A 150 3.29 -10.39 -32.16
CA VAL A 150 3.47 -9.04 -31.64
C VAL A 150 4.92 -8.61 -31.49
N ARG A 151 5.88 -9.55 -31.54
CA ARG A 151 7.31 -9.34 -31.21
C ARG A 151 7.94 -8.10 -31.86
N ASN A 152 7.62 -7.84 -33.13
CA ASN A 152 8.21 -6.75 -33.91
C ASN A 152 7.35 -5.47 -33.95
N SER A 153 6.40 -5.32 -33.02
CA SER A 153 5.46 -4.20 -33.01
C SER A 153 5.77 -3.14 -31.95
N THR A 154 5.40 -1.90 -32.24
CA THR A 154 5.41 -0.80 -31.25
C THR A 154 4.48 -1.07 -30.07
N TYR A 155 3.42 -1.86 -30.30
CA TYR A 155 2.51 -2.36 -29.25
C TYR A 155 3.25 -3.20 -28.21
N TRP A 156 4.08 -4.14 -28.66
CA TRP A 156 4.88 -4.99 -27.79
C TRP A 156 5.91 -4.19 -27.00
N SER A 157 6.61 -3.27 -27.69
CA SER A 157 7.54 -2.34 -27.06
C SER A 157 6.87 -1.52 -25.94
N LYS A 158 5.62 -1.11 -26.14
CA LYS A 158 4.86 -0.36 -25.13
C LYS A 158 4.57 -1.23 -23.89
N ILE A 159 4.20 -2.50 -24.07
CA ILE A 159 3.97 -3.44 -22.97
C ILE A 159 5.28 -3.70 -22.20
N GLN A 160 6.37 -3.98 -22.91
CA GLN A 160 7.70 -4.17 -22.32
C GLN A 160 8.12 -2.96 -21.51
N HIS A 161 7.92 -1.75 -22.05
CA HIS A 161 8.23 -0.52 -21.33
C HIS A 161 7.41 -0.35 -20.04
N ILE A 162 6.10 -0.64 -20.08
CA ILE A 162 5.25 -0.57 -18.88
C ILE A 162 5.79 -1.52 -17.81
N LEU A 163 6.10 -2.78 -18.15
CA LEU A 163 6.60 -3.74 -17.18
C LEU A 163 8.04 -3.45 -16.75
N GLY A 164 8.86 -2.87 -17.62
CA GLY A 164 10.20 -2.40 -17.28
C GLY A 164 10.16 -1.33 -16.17
N ILE A 165 9.22 -0.39 -16.23
CA ILE A 165 8.98 0.58 -15.14
C ILE A 165 8.61 -0.16 -13.85
N ILE A 166 7.71 -1.15 -13.91
CA ILE A 166 7.34 -1.93 -12.71
C ILE A 166 8.54 -2.69 -12.15
N ALA A 167 9.41 -3.23 -13.02
CA ALA A 167 10.63 -3.92 -12.62
C ALA A 167 11.59 -2.98 -11.88
N THR A 168 11.68 -1.69 -12.24
CA THR A 168 12.49 -0.72 -11.48
C THR A 168 12.03 -0.55 -10.02
N HIS A 169 10.76 -0.84 -9.72
CA HIS A 169 10.23 -0.81 -8.36
C HIS A 169 10.47 -2.11 -7.57
N SER A 170 11.32 -3.03 -8.04
CA SER A 170 11.61 -4.30 -7.36
C SER A 170 12.10 -4.12 -5.91
N ARG A 171 12.91 -3.08 -5.65
CA ARG A 171 13.35 -2.73 -4.28
C ARG A 171 12.19 -2.37 -3.35
N SER A 172 11.13 -1.76 -3.87
CA SER A 172 9.92 -1.48 -3.08
C SER A 172 9.04 -2.74 -2.95
N LEU A 173 8.86 -3.47 -4.05
CA LEU A 173 7.99 -4.64 -4.15
C LEU A 173 8.44 -5.79 -3.23
N ILE A 174 9.74 -5.99 -3.03
CA ILE A 174 10.27 -7.06 -2.17
C ILE A 174 9.82 -6.92 -0.71
N ASN A 175 9.59 -5.68 -0.24
CA ASN A 175 9.10 -5.43 1.11
C ASN A 175 7.64 -5.85 1.28
N ASP A 176 6.87 -5.89 0.19
CA ASP A 176 5.47 -6.32 0.17
C ASP A 176 4.57 -5.54 1.15
N PHE A 177 4.79 -4.22 1.22
CA PHE A 177 3.97 -3.31 2.02
C PHE A 177 2.80 -2.73 1.24
N ASP A 178 1.71 -2.46 1.96
CA ASP A 178 0.57 -1.72 1.45
C ASP A 178 0.05 -0.65 2.42
N SER A 179 -0.67 0.32 1.86
CA SER A 179 -1.28 1.46 2.56
C SER A 179 -2.72 1.19 3.01
N ASN A 180 -3.20 -0.05 2.90
CA ASN A 180 -4.61 -0.39 3.12
C ASN A 180 -5.08 -0.02 4.53
N ALA A 181 -4.23 -0.22 5.54
CA ALA A 181 -4.56 0.08 6.93
C ALA A 181 -4.87 1.58 7.11
N VAL A 182 -4.05 2.44 6.51
CA VAL A 182 -4.19 3.90 6.55
C VAL A 182 -5.40 4.35 5.73
N GLU A 183 -5.57 3.83 4.51
CA GLU A 183 -6.73 4.13 3.66
C GLU A 183 -8.05 3.76 4.35
N GLN A 184 -8.11 2.58 4.98
CA GLN A 184 -9.27 2.15 5.74
C GLN A 184 -9.53 3.07 6.93
N PHE A 185 -8.49 3.43 7.69
CA PHE A 185 -8.64 4.33 8.84
C PHE A 185 -9.11 5.73 8.41
N ASN A 186 -8.50 6.29 7.38
CA ASN A 186 -8.88 7.58 6.80
C ASN A 186 -10.33 7.56 6.28
N SER A 187 -10.80 6.43 5.73
CA SER A 187 -12.20 6.27 5.33
C SER A 187 -13.16 6.35 6.53
N ILE A 188 -12.74 5.87 7.70
CA ILE A 188 -13.52 5.97 8.94
C ILE A 188 -13.49 7.41 9.43
N ILE A 189 -12.32 8.05 9.53
CA ILE A 189 -12.21 9.47 9.90
C ILE A 189 -13.11 10.32 9.00
N ALA A 190 -13.09 10.12 7.69
CA ALA A 190 -13.92 10.86 6.75
C ALA A 190 -15.43 10.75 7.05
N LYS A 191 -15.90 9.55 7.47
CA LYS A 191 -17.29 9.35 7.91
C LYS A 191 -17.60 10.12 9.19
N PHE A 192 -16.69 10.14 10.16
CA PHE A 192 -16.86 10.89 11.40
C PHE A 192 -16.80 12.40 11.20
N VAL A 193 -15.98 12.86 10.26
CA VAL A 193 -15.84 14.28 9.95
C VAL A 193 -17.02 14.79 9.10
N SER A 194 -17.89 13.90 8.60
CA SER A 194 -19.05 14.22 7.75
C SER A 194 -18.69 14.95 6.45
N GLY A 195 -17.43 14.81 6.02
CA GLY A 195 -16.86 15.53 4.87
C GLY A 195 -16.86 17.06 5.00
N LYS A 196 -16.59 17.76 3.89
CA LYS A 196 -16.55 19.24 3.82
C LYS A 196 -17.90 19.93 4.04
N ARG A 197 -19.01 19.20 4.21
CA ARG A 197 -20.39 19.71 4.09
C ARG A 197 -21.02 20.20 5.39
N THR A 198 -20.45 19.88 6.55
CA THR A 198 -20.95 20.38 7.84
C THR A 198 -19.84 21.10 8.58
N ASN A 199 -20.01 22.42 8.75
CA ASN A 199 -19.08 23.25 9.49
C ASN A 199 -19.27 22.95 10.99
N LEU A 200 -18.38 22.13 11.53
CA LEU A 200 -18.37 21.71 12.93
C LEU A 200 -17.19 22.35 13.69
N ILE A 201 -16.76 23.55 13.28
CA ILE A 201 -15.59 24.31 13.80
C ILE A 201 -15.86 24.83 15.22
N GLN A 202 -16.16 23.92 16.15
CA GLN A 202 -16.01 24.15 17.57
C GLN A 202 -14.74 23.42 18.05
N ARG A 203 -13.97 24.06 18.92
CA ARG A 203 -12.73 23.50 19.50
C ARG A 203 -13.00 22.08 20.06
N ARG A 204 -12.03 21.17 19.87
CA ARG A 204 -12.04 19.76 20.31
C ARG A 204 -12.91 18.78 19.49
N THR A 205 -13.75 19.23 18.56
CA THR A 205 -14.62 18.30 17.81
C THR A 205 -13.85 17.41 16.84
N TYR A 206 -12.79 17.90 16.19
CA TYR A 206 -12.00 17.08 15.25
C TYR A 206 -11.19 16.02 15.99
N GLN A 207 -10.50 16.39 17.06
CA GLN A 207 -9.73 15.45 17.90
C GLN A 207 -10.64 14.38 18.50
N SER A 208 -11.79 14.76 19.06
CA SER A 208 -12.77 13.80 19.58
C SER A 208 -13.33 12.86 18.50
N ARG A 209 -13.53 13.35 17.27
CA ARG A 209 -13.94 12.52 16.12
C ARG A 209 -12.85 11.56 15.68
N CYS A 210 -11.60 12.00 15.67
CA CYS A 210 -10.46 11.12 15.40
C CYS A 210 -10.33 10.05 16.50
N ALA A 211 -10.48 10.41 17.77
CA ALA A 211 -10.50 9.44 18.87
C ALA A 211 -11.64 8.43 18.72
N ALA A 212 -12.85 8.87 18.39
CA ALA A 212 -13.97 7.97 18.10
C ALA A 212 -13.69 7.04 16.90
N ALA A 213 -13.05 7.57 15.85
CA ALA A 213 -12.62 6.78 14.70
C ALA A 213 -11.60 5.71 15.10
N VAL A 214 -10.64 6.01 15.99
CA VAL A 214 -9.67 5.05 16.53
C VAL A 214 -10.39 3.91 17.24
N VAL A 215 -11.36 4.21 18.10
CA VAL A 215 -12.13 3.20 18.82
C VAL A 215 -12.90 2.31 17.84
N VAL A 216 -13.57 2.88 16.84
CA VAL A 216 -14.28 2.09 15.82
C VAL A 216 -13.32 1.25 14.97
N TYR A 217 -12.17 1.82 14.58
CA TYR A 217 -11.18 1.11 13.79
C TYR A 217 -10.60 -0.11 14.53
N ASN A 218 -10.33 0.03 15.83
CA ASN A 218 -9.77 -1.05 16.65
C ASN A 218 -10.82 -2.07 17.09
N THR A 219 -12.03 -1.63 17.44
CA THR A 219 -13.09 -2.54 17.92
C THR A 219 -13.87 -3.21 16.80
N LYS A 220 -13.81 -2.67 15.57
CA LYS A 220 -14.66 -3.04 14.42
C LYS A 220 -16.16 -2.97 14.71
N ARG A 221 -16.56 -2.20 15.74
CA ARG A 221 -17.95 -2.03 16.16
C ARG A 221 -18.50 -0.69 15.69
N PRO A 222 -19.79 -0.63 15.31
CA PRO A 222 -20.41 0.60 14.86
C PRO A 222 -20.57 1.59 16.03
N LEU A 223 -20.47 2.90 15.74
CA LEU A 223 -20.50 3.96 16.76
C LEU A 223 -21.75 3.90 17.66
N TYR A 224 -22.91 3.54 17.14
CA TYR A 224 -24.13 3.45 17.96
C TYR A 224 -23.97 2.46 19.12
N SER A 225 -23.10 1.45 18.99
CA SER A 225 -22.81 0.51 20.09
C SER A 225 -22.00 1.19 21.20
N ILE A 226 -21.07 2.07 20.83
CA ILE A 226 -20.31 2.91 21.77
C ILE A 226 -21.25 3.93 22.40
N GLN A 227 -22.07 4.61 21.60
CA GLN A 227 -23.07 5.57 22.06
C GLN A 227 -24.10 4.91 23.01
N LYS A 228 -24.59 3.70 22.71
CA LYS A 228 -25.47 2.92 23.59
C LYS A 228 -24.79 2.52 24.90
N SER A 229 -23.48 2.30 24.88
CA SER A 229 -22.69 2.02 26.08
C SER A 229 -22.40 3.27 26.91
N LEU A 230 -22.20 4.42 26.26
CA LEU A 230 -21.94 5.73 26.89
C LEU A 230 -23.21 6.36 27.47
N LEU A 231 -24.32 6.33 26.73
CA LEU A 231 -25.61 6.90 27.12
C LEU A 231 -26.45 5.95 28.00
N GLY A 232 -25.89 4.83 28.45
CA GLY A 232 -26.52 3.95 29.43
C GLY A 232 -27.74 3.14 28.95
N ASN A 233 -28.13 3.22 27.68
CA ASN A 233 -29.32 2.55 27.14
C ASN A 233 -29.16 1.03 26.89
N THR A 234 -28.11 0.40 27.41
CA THR A 234 -28.02 -1.07 27.50
C THR A 234 -27.51 -1.49 28.87
N LYS A 235 -28.12 -2.55 29.41
CA LYS A 235 -27.91 -3.10 30.76
C LYS A 235 -26.42 -3.25 31.11
N LYS A 236 -25.91 -2.22 31.80
CA LYS A 236 -24.91 -2.12 32.88
C LYS A 236 -23.73 -3.12 32.95
N LYS A 237 -22.54 -2.52 33.12
CA LYS A 237 -21.32 -2.96 33.84
C LYS A 237 -20.13 -3.60 33.08
N LYS A 238 -20.29 -4.37 31.99
CA LYS A 238 -19.12 -5.07 31.38
C LYS A 238 -18.27 -4.26 30.40
N ILE A 239 -18.83 -3.27 29.70
CA ILE A 239 -18.11 -2.51 28.66
C ILE A 239 -17.39 -1.28 29.26
N GLN A 240 -18.03 -0.60 30.20
CA GLN A 240 -17.47 0.58 30.88
C GLN A 240 -16.20 0.22 31.67
N ALA A 241 -16.20 -0.91 32.38
CA ALA A 241 -15.03 -1.43 33.08
C ALA A 241 -13.88 -1.84 32.14
N LYS A 242 -14.17 -2.22 30.89
CA LYS A 242 -13.11 -2.49 29.88
C LYS A 242 -12.51 -1.21 29.32
N PHE A 243 -13.29 -0.14 29.21
CA PHE A 243 -12.82 1.15 28.73
C PHE A 243 -11.97 1.88 29.77
N GLN A 244 -12.42 1.89 31.03
CA GLN A 244 -11.65 2.42 32.15
C GLN A 244 -10.33 1.69 32.33
N LYS A 245 -10.34 0.34 32.27
CA LYS A 245 -9.10 -0.44 32.24
C LYS A 245 -8.20 -0.10 31.05
N PHE A 246 -8.76 0.12 29.87
CA PHE A 246 -7.96 0.45 28.67
C PHE A 246 -7.32 1.85 28.78
N GLU A 247 -8.05 2.84 29.27
CA GLU A 247 -7.51 4.18 29.57
C GLU A 247 -6.44 4.11 30.65
N GLU A 248 -6.67 3.37 31.74
CA GLU A 248 -5.68 3.14 32.81
C GLU A 248 -4.42 2.45 32.30
N THR A 249 -4.56 1.44 31.42
CA THR A 249 -3.40 0.70 30.87
C THR A 249 -2.59 1.57 29.90
N ILE A 250 -3.24 2.45 29.13
CA ILE A 250 -2.55 3.41 28.26
C ILE A 250 -1.85 4.47 29.10
N PHE A 251 -2.47 4.95 30.18
CA PHE A 251 -1.89 5.96 31.06
C PHE A 251 -0.69 5.39 31.84
N GLN A 252 -0.80 4.19 32.41
CA GLN A 252 0.27 3.54 33.16
C GLN A 252 1.48 3.16 32.30
N LYS A 253 1.26 2.68 31.07
CA LYS A 253 2.37 2.42 30.13
C LYS A 253 3.12 3.68 29.74
N ASN A 254 2.48 4.85 29.78
CA ASN A 254 3.14 6.12 29.49
C ASN A 254 3.87 6.69 30.73
N THR A 255 3.41 6.40 31.96
CA THR A 255 4.09 6.85 33.19
C THR A 255 5.23 5.94 33.65
N ASP A 256 5.17 4.63 33.39
CA ASP A 256 6.23 3.68 33.79
C ASP A 256 7.50 3.79 32.94
N ILE A 257 7.41 4.44 31.77
CA ILE A 257 8.58 4.73 30.91
C ILE A 257 9.38 5.93 31.45
N ASP A 258 8.73 6.88 32.13
CA ASP A 258 9.38 8.05 32.73
C ASP A 258 10.07 7.72 34.06
N CYS A 259 9.60 6.72 34.82
CA CYS A 259 10.20 6.36 36.11
C CYS A 259 11.40 5.39 36.02
N ASN A 260 11.62 4.71 34.88
CA ASN A 260 12.77 3.81 34.67
C ASN A 260 13.94 4.44 33.89
N ARG A 261 13.92 5.76 33.68
CA ARG A 261 15.08 6.55 33.23
C ARG A 261 15.50 7.54 34.32
N ARG A 262 16.03 6.99 35.41
CA ARG A 262 17.04 7.64 36.25
C ARG A 262 18.18 6.65 36.46
#